data_AF-A0A7C3SKY0-F1
#
_entry.id   AF-A0A7C3SKY0-F1
#
_cell.length_a   1.000
_cell.length_b   1.000
_cell.length_c   1.000
_cell.angle_alpha   90.00
_cell.angle_beta   90.00
_cell.angle_gamma   90.00
#
_symmetry.space_group_name_H-M   'P 1'
#
loop_
_entity.id
_entity.type
_entity.pdbx_description
1 polymer ?
#
loop_
_entity_poly.entity_id
_entity_poly.type
_entity_poly.pdbx_seq_one_letter_code
_entity_poly.pdbx_strand_id
1 'polypeptide(L)'
;MRCQHCADASMLVRMPRTRAISRSPEGFILIDSARCIGCLMCAEACPFGAVRFDPTLRIAVKCDFCADRVRRGLQPACVEACPTAALRFGSLESLMAEVAGAKAKELLKKLSAEARILLSPARAEEGGSEAPMSPAALREMYKSVGWV
;
A
#
# COMPACT_ATOMS: atom_id res chain seq x y z
N MET A 1 -17.06 9.23 2.41
CA MET A 1 -15.68 8.71 2.49
C MET A 1 -15.52 7.52 1.54
N ARG A 2 -14.34 7.27 0.96
CA ARG A 2 -14.08 6.09 0.10
C ARG A 2 -13.88 4.84 0.97
N CYS A 3 -14.28 3.67 0.47
CA CYS A 3 -14.02 2.40 1.17
C CYS A 3 -12.51 2.15 1.29
N GLN A 4 -12.06 1.68 2.45
CA GLN A 4 -10.65 1.39 2.70
C GLN A 4 -10.25 -0.06 2.40
N HIS A 5 -11.21 -0.95 2.09
CA HIS A 5 -10.96 -2.39 1.86
C HIS A 5 -10.15 -3.03 3.01
N CYS A 6 -10.59 -2.77 4.25
CA CYS A 6 -9.91 -3.15 5.49
C CYS A 6 -9.36 -4.59 5.48
N ALA A 7 -8.18 -4.80 6.07
CA ALA A 7 -7.59 -6.13 6.25
C ALA A 7 -8.45 -7.03 7.16
N ASP A 8 -8.97 -6.47 8.24
CA ASP A 8 -10.09 -7.07 8.98
C ASP A 8 -11.42 -6.44 8.51
N ALA A 9 -12.17 -7.22 7.74
CA ALA A 9 -13.53 -6.89 7.32
C ALA A 9 -14.53 -7.96 7.83
N SER A 10 -14.17 -8.69 8.89
CA SER A 10 -14.94 -9.82 9.40
C SER A 10 -16.38 -9.46 9.74
N MET A 11 -16.62 -8.29 10.33
CA MET A 11 -17.98 -7.78 10.57
C MET A 11 -18.75 -7.58 9.26
N LEU A 12 -18.16 -6.93 8.26
CA LEU A 12 -18.82 -6.70 6.96
C LEU A 12 -19.10 -8.00 6.20
N VAL A 13 -18.21 -8.98 6.29
CA VAL A 13 -18.32 -10.28 5.60
C VAL A 13 -19.31 -11.22 6.29
N ARG A 14 -19.34 -11.23 7.63
CA ARG A 14 -20.16 -12.17 8.42
C ARG A 14 -21.59 -11.67 8.65
N MET A 15 -21.82 -10.36 8.67
CA MET A 15 -23.14 -9.79 8.98
C MET A 15 -24.23 -10.13 7.94
N PRO A 16 -23.99 -10.05 6.62
CA PRO A 16 -25.01 -10.42 5.64
C PRO A 16 -25.26 -11.93 5.67
N ARG A 17 -26.46 -12.35 6.08
CA ARG A 17 -26.88 -13.76 6.05
C ARG A 17 -26.78 -14.38 4.65
N THR A 18 -26.93 -13.56 3.62
CA THR A 18 -26.83 -13.95 2.21
C THR A 18 -25.39 -14.13 1.72
N ARG A 19 -24.38 -13.81 2.55
CA ARG A 19 -22.96 -13.81 2.18
C ARG A 19 -22.70 -13.00 0.91
N ALA A 20 -23.40 -11.87 0.78
CA ALA A 20 -23.24 -10.96 -0.36
C ALA A 20 -21.92 -10.19 -0.33
N ILE A 21 -21.21 -10.16 0.79
CA ILE A 21 -19.92 -9.47 0.91
C ILE A 21 -18.82 -10.52 1.08
N SER A 22 -17.78 -10.43 0.26
CA SER A 22 -16.65 -11.37 0.28
C SER A 22 -15.34 -10.66 -0.01
N ARG A 23 -14.23 -11.33 0.33
CA ARG A 23 -12.88 -10.89 -0.05
C ARG A 23 -12.49 -11.59 -1.35
N SER A 24 -12.02 -10.82 -2.32
CA SER A 24 -11.47 -11.32 -3.57
C SER A 24 -10.03 -11.83 -3.39
N PRO A 25 -9.50 -12.65 -4.31
CA PRO A 25 -8.12 -13.14 -4.24
C PRO A 25 -7.07 -12.02 -4.16
N GLU A 26 -7.35 -10.88 -4.79
CA GLU A 26 -6.51 -9.69 -4.79
C GLU A 26 -6.59 -8.90 -3.47
N GLY A 27 -7.48 -9.31 -2.56
CA GLY A 27 -7.67 -8.69 -1.25
C GLY A 27 -8.78 -7.64 -1.20
N PHE A 28 -9.55 -7.42 -2.26
CA PHE A 28 -10.62 -6.43 -2.26
C PHE A 28 -11.88 -6.98 -1.57
N ILE A 29 -12.49 -6.19 -0.70
CA ILE A 29 -13.86 -6.45 -0.25
C ILE A 29 -14.81 -6.12 -1.39
N LEU A 30 -15.67 -7.03 -1.81
CA LEU A 30 -16.62 -6.84 -2.91
C LEU A 30 -18.04 -7.14 -2.43
N ILE A 31 -19.03 -6.51 -3.07
CA ILE A 31 -20.46 -6.79 -2.86
C ILE A 31 -20.98 -7.48 -4.11
N ASP A 32 -21.48 -8.70 -3.95
CA ASP A 32 -22.22 -9.44 -4.97
C ASP A 32 -23.65 -8.88 -5.04
N SER A 33 -23.93 -8.18 -6.14
CA SER A 33 -25.23 -7.56 -6.41
C SER A 33 -26.36 -8.57 -6.55
N ALA A 34 -26.09 -9.80 -7.02
CA ALA A 34 -27.10 -10.85 -7.17
C ALA A 34 -27.54 -11.45 -5.82
N ARG A 35 -26.66 -11.40 -4.81
CA ARG A 35 -26.95 -11.88 -3.44
C ARG A 35 -27.37 -10.77 -2.47
N CYS A 36 -27.18 -9.51 -2.86
CA CYS A 36 -27.52 -8.38 -2.03
C CYS A 36 -29.04 -8.18 -1.99
N ILE A 37 -29.60 -8.16 -0.78
CA ILE A 37 -31.05 -7.94 -0.55
C ILE A 37 -31.37 -6.54 -0.04
N GLY A 38 -30.39 -5.63 -0.05
CA GLY A 38 -30.60 -4.24 0.38
C GLY A 38 -30.89 -4.04 1.87
N CYS A 39 -30.48 -4.98 2.75
CA CYS A 39 -30.80 -4.91 4.18
C CYS A 39 -30.02 -3.85 4.99
N LEU A 40 -29.02 -3.19 4.38
CA LEU A 40 -28.22 -2.10 4.96
C LEU A 40 -27.44 -2.40 6.25
N MET A 41 -27.46 -3.62 6.78
CA MET A 41 -26.62 -4.02 7.91
C MET A 41 -25.13 -3.75 7.70
N CYS A 42 -24.66 -3.84 6.46
CA CYS A 42 -23.27 -3.52 6.11
C CYS A 42 -22.96 -2.02 6.12
N ALA A 43 -23.95 -1.15 5.93
CA ALA A 43 -23.78 0.30 6.05
C ALA A 43 -23.60 0.71 7.51
N GLU A 44 -24.44 0.18 8.40
CA GLU A 44 -24.33 0.37 9.85
C GLU A 44 -23.03 -0.21 10.42
N ALA A 45 -22.62 -1.39 9.95
CA ALA A 45 -21.38 -2.03 10.42
C ALA A 45 -20.10 -1.33 9.95
N CYS A 46 -20.16 -0.41 8.97
CA CYS A 46 -18.97 0.22 8.42
C CYS A 46 -18.56 1.43 9.28
N PRO A 47 -17.44 1.38 10.02
CA PRO A 47 -17.01 2.50 10.86
C PRO A 47 -16.65 3.76 10.06
N PHE A 48 -16.42 3.61 8.75
CA PHE A 48 -16.06 4.70 7.85
C PHE A 48 -17.25 5.26 7.06
N GLY A 49 -18.47 4.70 7.23
CA GLY A 49 -19.65 5.12 6.47
C GLY A 49 -19.45 5.06 4.95
N ALA A 50 -18.69 4.06 4.48
CA ALA A 50 -18.25 3.98 3.08
C ALA A 50 -19.24 3.23 2.16
N VAL A 51 -20.26 2.61 2.73
CA VAL A 51 -21.32 1.89 2.01
C VAL A 51 -22.52 2.81 1.85
N ARG A 52 -23.11 2.83 0.66
CA ARG A 52 -24.33 3.57 0.34
C ARG A 52 -25.40 2.63 -0.19
N PHE A 53 -26.64 3.08 -0.16
CA PHE A 53 -27.75 2.39 -0.80
C PHE A 53 -28.01 2.97 -2.18
N ASP A 54 -28.19 2.11 -3.17
CA ASP A 54 -28.73 2.49 -4.48
C ASP A 54 -30.25 2.23 -4.48
N PRO A 55 -31.10 3.27 -4.55
CA PRO A 55 -32.55 3.10 -4.51
C PRO A 55 -33.13 2.47 -5.79
N THR A 56 -32.41 2.59 -6.92
CA THR A 56 -32.85 2.07 -8.22
C THR A 56 -32.66 0.56 -8.27
N LEU A 57 -31.45 0.11 -7.90
CA LEU A 57 -31.09 -1.31 -7.89
C LEU A 57 -31.52 -2.01 -6.59
N ARG A 58 -31.86 -1.25 -5.55
CA ARG A 58 -32.19 -1.71 -4.20
C ARG A 58 -31.09 -2.56 -3.57
N ILE A 59 -29.83 -2.21 -3.83
CA ILE A 59 -28.65 -2.90 -3.30
C ILE A 59 -27.72 -1.92 -2.58
N ALA A 60 -26.82 -2.48 -1.76
CA ALA A 60 -25.71 -1.73 -1.20
C ALA A 60 -24.59 -1.59 -2.24
N VAL A 61 -24.06 -0.37 -2.37
CA VAL A 61 -22.96 -0.01 -3.27
C VAL A 61 -21.83 0.64 -2.49
N LYS A 62 -20.59 0.39 -2.92
CA LYS A 62 -19.39 1.00 -2.36
C LYS A 62 -18.27 0.97 -3.39
N CYS A 63 -17.18 1.69 -3.12
CA CYS A 63 -15.93 1.52 -3.87
C CYS A 63 -15.49 0.05 -3.84
N ASP A 64 -15.15 -0.48 -5.00
CA ASP A 64 -14.71 -1.85 -5.28
C ASP A 64 -13.24 -1.88 -5.77
N PHE A 65 -12.55 -0.73 -5.71
CA PHE A 65 -11.26 -0.46 -6.35
C PHE A 65 -11.25 -0.64 -7.87
N CYS A 66 -12.42 -0.51 -8.51
CA CYS A 66 -12.59 -0.78 -9.93
C CYS A 66 -12.04 -2.17 -10.27
N ALA A 67 -12.51 -3.21 -9.57
CA ALA A 67 -11.92 -4.55 -9.62
C ALA A 67 -11.75 -5.06 -11.06
N ASP A 68 -12.72 -4.79 -11.92
CA ASP A 68 -12.68 -5.20 -13.34
C ASP A 68 -11.59 -4.46 -14.15
N ARG A 69 -11.29 -3.20 -13.81
CA ARG A 69 -10.18 -2.45 -14.43
C ARG A 69 -8.84 -3.04 -13.97
N VAL A 70 -8.69 -3.26 -12.67
CA VAL A 70 -7.46 -3.77 -12.07
C VAL A 70 -7.12 -5.16 -12.62
N ARG A 71 -8.12 -6.05 -12.76
CA ARG A 71 -7.94 -7.38 -13.37
C ARG A 71 -7.48 -7.34 -14.83
N ARG A 72 -7.77 -6.25 -15.54
CA ARG A 72 -7.30 -6.00 -16.92
C ARG A 72 -5.95 -5.29 -16.97
N GLY A 73 -5.27 -5.11 -15.83
CA GLY A 73 -4.01 -4.39 -15.74
C GLY A 73 -4.15 -2.87 -15.83
N LEU A 74 -5.36 -2.33 -15.73
CA LEU A 74 -5.62 -0.89 -15.76
C LEU A 74 -5.67 -0.32 -14.34
N GLN A 75 -5.34 0.97 -14.21
CA GLN A 75 -5.47 1.68 -12.94
C GLN A 75 -6.94 1.95 -12.60
N PRO A 76 -7.29 2.11 -11.30
CA PRO A 76 -8.64 2.53 -10.91
C PRO A 76 -8.97 3.89 -11.54
N ALA A 77 -10.23 4.06 -11.96
CA ALA A 77 -10.65 5.24 -12.72
C ALA A 77 -10.38 6.57 -11.97
N CYS A 78 -10.55 6.58 -10.64
CA CYS A 78 -10.27 7.76 -9.83
C CYS A 78 -8.77 8.13 -9.79
N VAL A 79 -7.87 7.16 -9.91
CA VAL A 79 -6.42 7.40 -9.96
C VAL A 79 -6.02 7.97 -11.31
N GLU A 80 -6.52 7.37 -12.38
CA GLU A 80 -6.26 7.80 -13.76
C GLU A 80 -6.84 9.19 -14.05
N ALA A 81 -8.02 9.50 -13.53
CA ALA A 81 -8.68 10.78 -13.74
C ALA A 81 -8.09 11.94 -12.93
N CYS A 82 -7.17 11.70 -12.00
CA CYS A 82 -6.66 12.73 -11.11
C CYS A 82 -5.59 13.61 -11.80
N PRO A 83 -5.88 14.88 -12.14
CA PRO A 83 -4.97 15.71 -12.93
C PRO A 83 -3.70 16.09 -12.17
N THR A 84 -3.80 16.23 -10.85
CA THR A 84 -2.67 16.54 -9.97
C THR A 84 -1.89 15.32 -9.53
N ALA A 85 -2.34 14.12 -9.94
CA ALA A 85 -1.77 12.86 -9.49
C ALA A 85 -1.70 12.79 -7.94
N ALA A 86 -2.75 13.24 -7.24
CA ALA A 86 -2.84 13.17 -5.78
C ALA A 86 -3.16 11.75 -5.27
N LEU A 87 -3.74 10.90 -6.12
CA LEU A 87 -4.09 9.53 -5.77
C LEU A 87 -3.06 8.55 -6.35
N ARG A 88 -2.66 7.56 -5.56
CA ARG A 88 -1.83 6.43 -5.97
C ARG A 88 -2.50 5.12 -5.57
N PHE A 89 -2.25 4.07 -6.34
CA PHE A 89 -2.79 2.73 -6.10
C PHE A 89 -1.66 1.71 -6.15
N GLY A 90 -1.59 0.86 -5.14
CA GLY A 90 -0.53 -0.11 -4.93
C GLY A 90 -0.63 -0.75 -3.56
N SER A 91 0.24 -1.72 -3.28
CA SER A 91 0.38 -2.27 -1.92
C SER A 91 1.01 -1.23 -0.99
N LEU A 92 0.80 -1.40 0.32
CA LEU A 92 1.41 -0.54 1.33
C LEU A 92 2.95 -0.52 1.16
N GLU A 93 3.56 -1.68 1.00
CA GLU A 93 5.01 -1.84 0.84
C GLU A 93 5.55 -1.11 -0.39
N SER A 94 4.89 -1.28 -1.55
CA SER A 94 5.29 -0.63 -2.80
C SER A 94 5.23 0.89 -2.69
N LEU A 95 4.14 1.41 -2.12
CA LEU A 95 3.97 2.86 -1.96
C LEU A 95 4.93 3.42 -0.90
N MET A 96 5.20 2.68 0.17
CA MET A 96 6.19 3.08 1.18
C MET A 96 7.59 3.14 0.60
N ALA A 97 7.99 2.17 -0.23
CA ALA A 97 9.29 2.17 -0.89
C ALA A 97 9.45 3.38 -1.83
N GLU A 98 8.42 3.71 -2.61
CA GLU A 98 8.41 4.88 -3.48
C GLU A 98 8.57 6.19 -2.70
N VAL A 99 7.78 6.37 -1.62
CA VAL A 99 7.84 7.57 -0.76
C VAL A 99 9.17 7.66 -0.02
N ALA A 100 9.67 6.54 0.50
CA ALA A 100 10.95 6.49 1.21
C ALA A 100 12.11 6.88 0.29
N GLY A 101 12.13 6.38 -0.95
CA GLY A 101 13.14 6.75 -1.95
C GLY A 101 13.10 8.23 -2.31
N ALA A 102 11.91 8.78 -2.54
CA ALA A 102 11.75 10.21 -2.85
C ALA A 102 12.22 11.10 -1.69
N LYS A 103 11.82 10.77 -0.46
CA LYS A 103 12.19 11.54 0.73
C LYS A 103 13.67 11.40 1.09
N ALA A 104 14.24 10.21 0.93
CA ALA A 104 15.68 9.99 1.09
C ALA A 104 16.46 10.87 0.10
N LYS A 105 16.06 10.91 -1.18
CA LYS A 105 16.69 11.77 -2.19
C LYS A 105 16.60 13.26 -1.81
N GLU A 106 15.47 13.71 -1.27
CA GLU A 106 15.32 15.09 -0.81
C GLU A 106 16.20 15.41 0.40
N LEU A 107 16.25 14.51 1.40
CA LEU A 107 17.07 14.67 2.59
C LEU A 107 18.57 14.68 2.25
N LEU A 108 19.02 13.76 1.40
CA LEU A 108 20.43 13.69 1.01
C LEU A 108 20.87 14.91 0.20
N LYS A 109 20.01 15.47 -0.66
CA LYS A 109 20.29 16.74 -1.35
C LYS A 109 20.49 17.91 -0.39
N LYS A 110 19.73 17.94 0.72
CA LYS A 110 19.84 19.00 1.74
C LYS A 110 21.08 18.83 2.63
N LEU A 111 21.40 17.58 3.00
CA LEU A 111 22.56 17.25 3.84
C LEU A 111 23.88 17.32 3.08
N SER A 112 23.85 17.11 1.77
CA SER A 112 25.02 17.02 0.92
C SER A 112 24.91 17.98 -0.26
N ALA A 113 24.92 19.27 0.05
CA ALA A 113 24.95 20.28 -0.99
C ALA A 113 26.23 20.17 -1.87
N GLU A 114 27.30 19.51 -1.39
CA GLU A 114 28.60 19.44 -2.07
C GLU A 114 29.25 18.04 -2.13
N ALA A 115 28.74 17.00 -1.42
CA ALA A 115 29.42 15.71 -1.39
C ALA A 115 28.95 14.79 -2.54
N ARG A 116 29.91 14.21 -3.26
CA ARG A 116 29.67 13.32 -4.41
C ARG A 116 29.46 11.86 -4.02
N ILE A 117 29.93 11.48 -2.83
CA ILE A 117 29.88 10.13 -2.28
C ILE A 117 29.30 10.24 -0.87
N LEU A 118 28.29 9.41 -0.58
CA LEU A 118 27.58 9.41 0.69
C LEU A 118 27.74 8.07 1.40
N LEU A 119 28.09 8.13 2.68
CA LEU A 119 28.09 6.98 3.56
C LEU A 119 26.73 6.94 4.26
N SER A 120 25.94 5.91 3.98
CA SER A 120 24.75 5.61 4.78
C SER A 120 25.19 4.76 5.97
N PRO A 121 24.63 4.99 7.18
CA PRO A 121 24.69 3.99 8.23
C PRO A 121 24.19 2.65 7.70
N ALA A 122 24.90 1.57 8.01
CA ALA A 122 24.43 0.23 7.75
C ALA A 122 23.09 0.05 8.47
N ARG A 123 22.03 -0.22 7.73
CA ARG A 123 20.79 -0.68 8.34
C ARG A 123 21.02 -2.12 8.79
N ALA A 124 20.55 -2.46 9.98
CA ALA A 124 20.45 -3.85 10.38
C ALA A 124 19.44 -4.52 9.44
N GLU A 125 19.92 -5.19 8.39
CA GLU A 125 19.06 -6.02 7.56
C GLU A 125 18.78 -7.31 8.32
N GLU A 126 17.50 -7.68 8.42
CA GLU A 126 17.08 -9.04 8.79
C GLU A 126 17.48 -9.99 7.65
N GLY A 127 18.77 -10.33 7.52
CA GLY A 127 19.21 -11.36 6.57
C GLY A 127 20.60 -11.28 5.94
N GLY A 128 21.46 -10.32 6.29
CA GLY A 128 22.86 -10.28 5.82
C GLY A 128 23.82 -10.83 6.86
N SER A 129 24.28 -12.08 6.72
CA SER A 129 25.00 -12.84 7.76
C SER A 129 26.52 -12.61 7.82
N GLU A 130 27.05 -11.45 7.47
CA GLU A 130 28.47 -11.17 7.68
C GLU A 130 28.66 -10.00 8.64
N ALA A 131 29.16 -10.35 9.83
CA ALA A 131 29.58 -9.36 10.81
C ALA A 131 30.64 -8.45 10.17
N PRO A 132 30.57 -7.13 10.42
CA PRO A 132 31.56 -6.21 9.89
C PRO A 132 32.97 -6.64 10.32
N MET A 133 33.92 -6.58 9.38
CA MET A 133 35.33 -6.89 9.65
C MET A 133 35.83 -6.11 10.88
N SER A 134 36.64 -6.77 11.71
CA SER A 134 37.23 -6.10 12.86
C SER A 134 38.13 -4.94 12.40
N PRO A 135 38.26 -3.86 13.21
CA PRO A 135 39.17 -2.76 12.90
C PRO A 135 40.62 -3.21 12.63
N ALA A 136 41.06 -4.31 13.25
CA ALA A 136 42.39 -4.89 13.03
C ALA A 136 42.53 -5.54 11.65
N ALA A 137 41.51 -6.29 11.21
CA ALA A 137 41.50 -6.92 9.89
C ALA A 137 41.45 -5.86 8.77
N LEU A 138 40.68 -4.79 8.97
CA LEU A 138 40.64 -3.65 8.04
C LEU A 138 42.00 -2.97 7.93
N ARG A 139 42.69 -2.72 9.05
CA ARG A 139 44.03 -2.11 9.04
C ARG A 139 45.05 -2.95 8.27
N GLU A 140 45.06 -4.28 8.46
CA GLU A 140 46.00 -5.15 7.76
C GLU A 140 45.71 -5.20 6.26
N MET A 141 44.42 -5.24 5.86
CA MET A 141 44.02 -5.22 4.45
C MET A 141 44.46 -3.94 3.72
N TYR A 142 44.34 -2.78 4.37
CA TYR A 142 44.71 -1.49 3.79
C TYR A 142 46.18 -1.10 4.02
N LYS A 143 46.99 -1.97 4.64
CA LYS A 143 48.40 -1.70 4.96
C LYS A 143 49.28 -1.53 3.73
N SER A 144 48.93 -2.20 2.63
CA SER A 144 49.63 -2.09 1.35
C SER A 144 49.14 -0.91 0.50
N VAL A 145 48.07 -0.22 0.91
CA VAL A 145 47.53 0.92 0.18
C VAL A 145 48.33 2.17 0.56
N GLY A 146 49.24 2.57 -0.34
CA GLY A 146 49.90 3.86 -0.28
C GLY A 146 48.95 4.95 -0.76
N TRP A 147 48.51 5.80 0.16
CA TRP A 147 47.75 6.99 -0.19
C TRP A 147 48.71 7.97 -0.86
N VAL A 148 48.47 8.24 -2.15
CA VAL A 148 49.21 9.25 -2.93
C VAL A 148 48.79 10.64 -2.52
#